data_AF-K3XUL9-F1
#
_entry.id   AF-K3XUL9-F1
#
_cell.length_a   1.000
_cell.length_b   1.000
_cell.length_c   1.000
_cell.angle_alpha   90.00
_cell.angle_beta   90.00
_cell.angle_gamma   90.00
#
_symmetry.space_group_name_H-M   'P 1'
#
loop_
_entity.id
_entity.type
_entity.pdbx_description
1 polymer ?
#
loop_
_entity_poly.entity_id
_entity_poly.type
_entity_poly.pdbx_seq_one_letter_code
_entity_poly.pdbx_strand_id
1 'polypeptide(L)'
;MAYQERFDDWEAKGVKIVPVLSRPDSQWTGERGYVQNVFSRMKNIVNPSSAGAILCGHKQMTEEITRVLVADGLSKDKILTNF
;
A
#
# COMPACT_ATOMS: atom_id res chain seq x y z
N MET A 1 -12.65 -9.72 -5.00
CA MET A 1 -11.47 -8.83 -5.12
C MET A 1 -10.84 -9.05 -6.48
N ALA A 2 -10.28 -8.03 -7.12
CA ALA A 2 -9.65 -8.23 -8.44
C ALA A 2 -8.36 -9.06 -8.32
N TYR A 3 -8.13 -9.97 -9.27
CA TYR A 3 -6.91 -10.79 -9.39
C TYR A 3 -6.55 -11.66 -8.17
N GLN A 4 -7.52 -11.95 -7.31
CA GLN A 4 -7.29 -12.74 -6.10
C GLN A 4 -6.73 -14.13 -6.41
N GLU A 5 -7.09 -14.70 -7.56
CA GLU A 5 -6.58 -15.97 -8.06
C GLU A 5 -5.07 -15.97 -8.35
N ARG A 6 -4.44 -14.79 -8.40
CA ARG A 6 -2.99 -14.64 -8.64
C ARG A 6 -2.18 -14.42 -7.37
N PHE A 7 -2.84 -14.24 -6.22
CA PHE A 7 -2.16 -13.85 -4.99
C PHE A 7 -1.15 -14.91 -4.56
N ASP A 8 -1.54 -16.19 -4.56
CA ASP A 8 -0.66 -17.29 -4.18
C ASP A 8 0.62 -17.37 -5.05
N ASP A 9 0.51 -17.12 -6.36
CA ASP A 9 1.66 -17.10 -7.28
C ASP A 9 2.62 -15.93 -6.98
N TRP A 10 2.08 -14.75 -6.67
CA TRP A 10 2.90 -13.59 -6.32
C TRP A 10 3.56 -13.75 -4.95
N GLU A 11 2.84 -14.30 -3.97
CA GLU A 11 3.38 -14.59 -2.64
C GLU A 11 4.47 -15.66 -2.69
N ALA A 12 4.29 -16.71 -3.51
CA ALA A 12 5.33 -17.70 -3.78
C ALA A 12 6.60 -17.08 -4.41
N LYS A 13 6.49 -15.94 -5.10
CA LYS A 13 7.61 -15.16 -5.67
C LYS A 13 8.19 -14.14 -4.70
N GLY A 14 7.74 -14.12 -3.45
CA GLY A 14 8.25 -13.24 -2.39
C GLY A 14 7.56 -11.86 -2.31
N VAL A 15 6.43 -11.66 -3.01
CA VAL A 15 5.63 -10.44 -2.88
C VAL A 15 4.71 -10.56 -1.68
N LYS A 16 4.80 -9.64 -0.71
CA LYS A 16 3.81 -9.57 0.38
C LYS A 16 2.55 -8.84 -0.11
N ILE A 17 1.40 -9.50 -0.06
CA ILE A 17 0.11 -8.89 -0.43
C ILE A 17 -0.67 -8.56 0.83
N VAL A 18 -1.18 -7.32 0.91
CA VAL A 18 -2.05 -6.88 2.02
C VAL A 18 -3.36 -6.38 1.42
N PRO A 19 -4.38 -7.24 1.32
CA PRO A 19 -5.66 -6.83 0.80
C PRO A 19 -6.41 -5.97 1.83
N VAL A 20 -7.04 -4.89 1.36
CA VAL A 20 -7.77 -3.94 2.20
C VAL A 20 -9.17 -3.73 1.64
N LEU A 21 -10.18 -3.87 2.50
CA LEU A 21 -11.57 -3.54 2.16
C LEU A 21 -12.10 -2.43 3.07
N SER A 22 -12.63 -1.35 2.49
CA SER A 22 -13.19 -0.24 3.26
C SER A 22 -14.56 -0.56 3.86
N ARG A 23 -15.34 -1.41 3.17
CA ARG A 23 -16.68 -1.85 3.58
C ARG A 23 -16.85 -3.35 3.33
N PRO A 24 -16.12 -4.21 4.06
CA PRO A 24 -16.25 -5.65 3.91
C PRO A 24 -17.52 -6.19 4.57
N ASP A 25 -17.88 -7.42 4.22
CA ASP A 25 -18.84 -8.21 5.00
C ASP A 25 -18.21 -8.76 6.31
N SER A 26 -19.01 -9.50 7.07
CA SER A 26 -18.60 -10.09 8.36
C SER A 26 -17.58 -11.23 8.23
N GLN A 27 -17.46 -11.85 7.06
CA GLN A 27 -16.53 -12.96 6.82
C GLN A 27 -15.11 -12.47 6.54
N TRP A 28 -14.92 -11.17 6.28
CA TRP A 28 -13.61 -10.61 6.02
C TRP A 28 -12.72 -10.56 7.27
N THR A 29 -11.59 -11.26 7.19
CA THR A 29 -10.58 -11.34 8.25
C THR A 29 -9.34 -10.47 8.00
N GLY A 30 -9.22 -9.88 6.80
CA GLY A 30 -8.10 -9.00 6.45
C GLY A 30 -8.25 -7.56 6.95
N GLU A 31 -7.39 -6.67 6.43
CA GLU A 31 -7.36 -5.26 6.83
C GLU A 31 -8.64 -4.51 6.41
N ARG A 32 -9.10 -3.62 7.30
CA ARG A 32 -10.35 -2.86 7.12
C ARG A 32 -10.10 -1.36 6.99
N GLY A 33 -10.95 -0.67 6.24
CA GLY A 33 -10.91 0.78 6.04
C GLY A 33 -10.25 1.19 4.71
N TYR A 34 -9.87 2.46 4.59
CA TYR A 34 -9.19 2.96 3.39
C TYR A 34 -7.70 2.59 3.39
N VAL A 35 -7.17 2.21 2.23
CA VAL A 35 -5.80 1.69 2.08
C VAL A 35 -4.74 2.63 2.65
N GLN A 36 -4.90 3.95 2.50
CA GLN A 36 -3.93 4.90 3.03
C GLN A 36 -3.96 5.00 4.57
N ASN A 37 -5.11 4.79 5.19
CA ASN A 37 -5.22 4.70 6.65
C ASN A 37 -4.59 3.40 7.16
N VAL A 38 -4.69 2.31 6.37
CA VAL A 38 -4.03 1.03 6.65
C VAL A 38 -2.52 1.14 6.53
N PHE A 39 -2.05 1.75 5.45
CA PHE A 39 -0.64 1.98 5.22
C PHE A 39 -0.02 2.80 6.37
N SER A 40 -0.68 3.88 6.77
CA SER A 40 -0.23 4.76 7.86
C SER A 40 -0.04 4.04 9.20
N ARG A 41 -0.88 3.05 9.53
CA ARG A 41 -0.78 2.30 10.79
C ARG A 41 0.27 1.18 10.74
N MET A 42 0.53 0.59 9.57
CA MET A 42 1.45 -0.54 9.46
C MET A 42 2.93 -0.15 9.60
N LYS A 43 3.31 1.10 9.33
CA LYS A 43 4.71 1.62 9.43
C LYS A 43 5.76 0.65 8.86
N ASN A 44 5.64 0.32 7.57
CA ASN A 44 6.40 -0.77 6.94
C ASN A 44 7.76 -0.37 6.33
N ILE A 45 8.20 0.89 6.40
CA ILE A 45 9.49 1.28 5.80
C ILE A 45 10.62 1.02 6.79
N VAL A 46 11.36 -0.07 6.58
CA VAL A 46 12.51 -0.44 7.42
C VAL A 46 13.75 0.38 7.06
N ASN A 47 13.94 0.73 5.79
CA ASN A 47 15.06 1.55 5.34
C ASN A 47 14.65 2.47 4.17
N PRO A 48 14.34 3.75 4.44
CA PRO A 48 13.93 4.71 3.41
C PRO A 48 14.99 4.95 2.33
N SER A 49 16.28 4.79 2.65
CA SER A 49 17.37 5.02 1.70
C SER A 49 17.40 4.01 0.54
N SER A 50 16.91 2.78 0.79
CA SER A 50 16.89 1.68 -0.19
C SER A 50 15.49 1.33 -0.70
N ALA A 51 14.48 2.10 -0.31
CA ALA A 51 13.10 1.89 -0.73
C ALA A 51 12.69 2.83 -1.88
N GLY A 52 11.64 2.45 -2.58
CA GLY A 52 10.91 3.28 -3.54
C GLY A 52 9.43 2.91 -3.49
N ALA A 53 8.56 3.81 -3.94
CA ALA A 53 7.12 3.59 -3.93
C ALA A 53 6.52 3.87 -5.31
N ILE A 54 5.57 3.02 -5.72
CA ILE A 54 4.76 3.23 -6.92
C ILE A 54 3.30 3.29 -6.44
N LEU A 55 2.64 4.40 -6.70
CA LEU A 55 1.28 4.67 -6.25
C LEU A 55 0.37 4.91 -7.46
N CYS A 56 -0.73 4.16 -7.52
CA CYS A 56 -1.72 4.28 -8.59
C CYS A 56 -3.13 4.21 -8.02
N GLY A 57 -3.99 5.13 -8.44
CA GLY A 57 -5.39 5.18 -8.04
C GLY A 57 -5.88 6.60 -7.80
N HIS A 58 -6.79 6.78 -6.86
CA HIS A 58 -7.38 8.09 -6.58
C HIS A 58 -6.32 9.08 -6.08
N LYS A 59 -6.28 10.29 -6.67
CA LYS A 59 -5.28 11.33 -6.37
C LYS A 59 -5.11 11.61 -4.88
N GLN A 60 -6.22 11.78 -4.16
CA GLN A 60 -6.16 12.03 -2.71
C GLN A 60 -5.48 10.88 -1.94
N MET A 61 -5.74 9.63 -2.32
CA MET A 61 -5.13 8.46 -1.67
C MET A 61 -3.62 8.43 -1.92
N THR A 62 -3.17 8.73 -3.15
CA THR A 62 -1.74 8.82 -3.45
C THR A 62 -1.05 9.99 -2.72
N GLU A 63 -1.73 11.13 -2.57
CA GLU A 63 -1.19 12.29 -1.84
C GLU A 63 -1.07 12.02 -0.34
N GLU A 64 -2.06 11.38 0.27
CA GLU A 64 -2.03 10.99 1.69
C GLU A 64 -0.90 10.00 1.98
N ILE A 65 -0.73 8.96 1.15
CA ILE A 65 0.39 8.01 1.30
C ILE A 65 1.74 8.70 1.07
N THR A 66 1.85 9.58 0.07
CA THR A 66 3.09 10.32 -0.19
C THR A 66 3.52 11.13 1.03
N ARG A 67 2.59 11.80 1.73
CA ARG A 67 2.91 12.56 2.95
C ARG A 67 3.49 11.66 4.04
N VAL A 68 2.93 10.47 4.23
CA VAL A 68 3.43 9.49 5.21
C VAL A 68 4.83 9.00 4.82
N LEU A 69 5.02 8.59 3.56
CA LEU A 69 6.31 8.12 3.06
C LEU A 69 7.41 9.18 3.22
N VAL A 70 7.13 10.44 2.89
CA VAL A 70 8.08 11.55 3.03
C VAL A 70 8.37 11.85 4.50
N ALA A 71 7.36 11.80 5.38
CA ALA A 71 7.56 11.94 6.82
C ALA A 71 8.43 10.81 7.41
N ASP A 72 8.33 9.60 6.84
CA ASP A 72 9.19 8.45 7.18
C ASP A 72 10.58 8.53 6.52
N GLY A 73 10.88 9.60 5.77
CA GLY A 73 12.21 9.87 5.20
C GLY A 73 12.42 9.35 3.78
N LEU A 74 11.39 8.87 3.09
CA LEU A 74 11.50 8.51 1.68
C LEU A 74 11.56 9.77 0.82
N SER A 75 12.59 9.87 -0.02
CA SER A 75 12.74 11.01 -0.92
C SER A 75 11.65 11.05 -1.99
N LYS A 76 11.14 12.24 -2.30
CA LYS A 76 10.00 12.42 -3.20
C LYS A 76 10.28 11.95 -4.63
N ASP A 77 11.52 12.04 -5.11
CA ASP A 77 11.96 11.51 -6.41
C ASP A 77 11.89 9.98 -6.51
N LYS A 78 11.80 9.27 -5.38
CA LYS A 78 11.61 7.81 -5.30
C LYS A 78 10.15 7.38 -5.19
N ILE A 79 9.22 8.33 -5.32
CA ILE A 79 7.77 8.09 -5.28
C ILE A 79 7.19 8.38 -6.66
N LEU A 80 6.76 7.34 -7.36
CA LEU A 80 6.19 7.45 -8.70
C LEU A 80 4.66 7.38 -8.64
N THR A 81 3.99 8.34 -9.27
CA THR A 81 2.55 8.37 -9.48
C THR A 81 2.22 8.20 -10.96
N ASN A 82 0.98 7.82 -11.28
CA ASN A 82 0.52 7.63 -12.66
C ASN A 82 -0.01 8.93 -13.32
N PHE A 83 0.33 10.10 -12.76
CA PHE A 83 -0.05 11.44 -13.21
C PHE A 83 1.01 12.45 -12.77
#